data_AF-A0A1M6Q0L4-F1
#
_entry.id   AF-A0A1M6Q0L4-F1
#
_cell.length_a   1.000
_cell.length_b   1.000
_cell.length_c   1.000
_cell.angle_alpha   90.00
_cell.angle_beta   90.00
_cell.angle_gamma   90.00
#
_symmetry.space_group_name_H-M   'P 1'
#
loop_
_entity.id
_entity.type
_entity.pdbx_description
1 polymer ?
#
loop_
_entity_poly.entity_id
_entity_poly.type
_entity_poly.pdbx_seq_one_letter_code
_entity_poly.pdbx_strand_id
1 'polypeptide(L)'
;MKLVITMSRRFGTGTSVIAKELSERLDIPVYTKDFILKELRDKEYASEAEIIRELAKEPCIIVGRCASDILKDRLNVLNIYVYAEKEDRIHRIMELESLSYDDAKEMVEKTDAERAEYYHEHTGRTWGDVNDYHMILNTSELGIDNCANILMQYFEKLEYI
;
A
#
# COMPACT_ATOMS: atom_id res chain seq x y z
N MET A 1 18.05 -9.63 -7.03
CA MET A 1 16.83 -9.56 -7.88
C MET A 1 16.24 -8.16 -7.71
N LYS A 2 15.66 -7.50 -8.73
CA LYS A 2 15.08 -6.15 -8.53
C LYS A 2 13.71 -6.27 -7.86
N LEU A 3 13.61 -6.20 -6.53
CA LEU A 3 12.35 -6.39 -5.80
C LEU A 3 11.42 -5.18 -6.01
N VAL A 4 10.18 -5.42 -6.41
CA VAL A 4 9.11 -4.41 -6.41
C VAL A 4 8.10 -4.80 -5.34
N ILE A 5 7.73 -3.86 -4.48
CA ILE A 5 6.77 -4.09 -3.40
C ILE A 5 5.51 -3.30 -3.69
N THR A 6 4.35 -3.94 -3.66
CA THR A 6 3.07 -3.22 -3.69
C THR A 6 2.40 -3.30 -2.33
N MET A 7 1.82 -2.17 -1.88
CA MET A 7 1.15 -2.08 -0.59
C MET A 7 -0.29 -1.60 -0.74
N SER A 8 -1.22 -2.52 -0.56
CA SER A 8 -2.64 -2.25 -0.37
C SER A 8 -2.96 -2.12 1.11
N ARG A 9 -3.99 -1.35 1.47
CA ARG A 9 -4.25 -1.03 2.88
C ARG A 9 -5.60 -0.42 3.15
N ARG A 10 -6.17 -0.74 4.32
CA ARG A 10 -7.24 0.08 4.90
C ARG A 10 -6.73 1.45 5.35
N PHE A 11 -7.61 2.44 5.44
CA PHE A 11 -7.26 3.78 5.93
C PHE A 11 -6.97 3.75 7.44
N GLY A 12 -6.03 4.60 7.91
CA GLY A 12 -5.63 4.65 9.32
C GLY A 12 -4.74 3.50 9.80
N THR A 13 -4.10 2.73 8.92
CA THR A 13 -3.28 1.54 9.28
C THR A 13 -1.80 1.84 9.52
N GLY A 14 -1.32 3.05 9.23
CA GLY A 14 0.11 3.37 9.36
C GLY A 14 1.00 2.83 8.22
N THR A 15 0.43 2.37 7.11
CA THR A 15 1.20 1.87 5.95
C THR A 15 2.24 2.86 5.41
N SER A 16 1.98 4.17 5.50
CA SER A 16 2.96 5.19 5.08
C SER A 16 4.25 5.13 5.92
N VAL A 17 4.14 4.86 7.22
CA VAL A 17 5.28 4.70 8.13
C VAL A 17 6.07 3.43 7.74
N ILE A 18 5.36 2.32 7.53
CA ILE A 18 5.97 1.05 7.11
C ILE A 18 6.71 1.22 5.78
N ALA A 19 6.07 1.85 4.78
CA ALA A 19 6.66 2.06 3.47
C ALA A 19 7.91 2.96 3.54
N LYS A 20 7.88 4.01 4.37
CA LYS A 20 9.03 4.89 4.59
C LYS A 20 10.20 4.14 5.22
N GLU A 21 9.94 3.38 6.28
CA GLU A 21 10.97 2.58 6.97
C GLU A 21 11.62 1.56 6.02
N LEU A 22 10.82 0.86 5.21
CA LEU A 22 11.33 -0.07 4.21
C LEU A 22 12.16 0.63 3.13
N SER A 23 11.71 1.80 2.68
CA SER A 23 12.41 2.61 1.68
C SER A 23 13.81 3.02 2.17
N GLU A 24 13.92 3.46 3.42
CA GLU A 24 15.20 3.83 4.03
C GLU A 24 16.14 2.62 4.19
N ARG A 25 15.61 1.47 4.61
CA ARG A 25 16.42 0.26 4.82
C ARG A 25 16.88 -0.41 3.53
N LEU A 26 16.06 -0.33 2.48
CA LEU A 26 16.32 -0.96 1.19
C LEU A 26 16.99 -0.02 0.18
N ASP A 27 17.06 1.28 0.48
CA ASP A 27 17.51 2.33 -0.43
C ASP A 27 16.73 2.34 -1.77
N ILE A 28 15.40 2.27 -1.68
CA ILE A 28 14.48 2.27 -2.84
C ILE A 28 13.36 3.30 -2.67
N PRO A 29 12.86 3.92 -3.76
CA PRO A 29 11.84 4.96 -3.67
C PRO A 29 10.43 4.44 -3.32
N VAL A 30 9.61 5.31 -2.73
CA VAL A 30 8.17 5.09 -2.51
C VAL A 30 7.34 5.95 -3.46
N TYR A 31 6.42 5.32 -4.18
CA TYR A 31 5.48 5.98 -5.07
C TYR A 31 4.05 5.84 -4.55
N THR A 32 3.40 6.99 -4.34
CA THR A 32 2.02 7.08 -3.85
C THR A 32 1.07 7.60 -4.94
N LYS A 33 -0.22 7.68 -4.61
CA LYS A 33 -1.25 8.32 -5.46
C LYS A 33 -0.80 9.69 -5.98
N ASP A 34 -0.28 10.55 -5.11
CA ASP A 34 0.02 11.93 -5.48
C ASP A 34 1.18 12.02 -6.48
N PHE A 35 2.19 11.15 -6.30
CA PHE A 35 3.29 11.01 -7.25
C PHE A 35 2.78 10.54 -8.62
N ILE A 36 2.01 9.44 -8.66
CA ILE A 36 1.49 8.87 -9.92
C ILE A 36 0.60 9.89 -10.65
N LEU A 37 -0.28 10.59 -9.93
CA LEU A 37 -1.14 11.61 -10.52
C LEU A 37 -0.37 12.83 -11.02
N LYS A 38 0.74 13.19 -10.36
CA LYS A 38 1.63 14.25 -10.83
C LYS A 38 2.32 13.82 -12.12
N GLU A 39 2.92 12.64 -12.15
CA GLU A 39 3.59 12.11 -13.34
C GLU A 39 2.62 11.98 -14.53
N LEU A 40 1.36 11.61 -14.29
CA LEU A 40 0.33 11.53 -15.33
C LEU A 40 -0.01 12.90 -15.93
N ARG A 41 0.12 13.99 -15.17
CA ARG A 41 -0.08 15.35 -15.67
C ARG A 41 1.15 15.91 -16.37
N ASP A 42 2.32 15.62 -15.82
CA ASP A 42 3.58 16.24 -16.23
C ASP A 42 4.24 15.53 -17.42
N LYS A 43 3.93 14.24 -17.62
CA LYS A 43 4.47 13.42 -18.71
C LYS A 43 3.35 12.93 -19.62
N GLU A 44 3.70 12.63 -20.86
CA GLU A 44 2.79 12.10 -21.89
C GLU A 44 2.46 10.60 -21.67
N TYR A 45 2.19 10.18 -20.44
CA TYR A 45 1.70 8.82 -20.19
C TYR A 45 0.21 8.72 -20.52
N ALA A 46 -0.21 7.60 -21.10
CA ALA A 46 -1.61 7.37 -21.45
C ALA A 46 -2.47 6.95 -20.25
N SER A 47 -1.87 6.41 -19.17
CA SER A 47 -2.61 5.92 -18.00
C SER A 47 -1.76 5.76 -16.73
N GLU A 48 -2.42 5.66 -15.56
CA GLU A 48 -1.76 5.26 -14.30
C GLU A 48 -1.08 3.88 -14.40
N ALA A 49 -1.66 2.95 -15.16
CA ALA A 49 -1.10 1.61 -15.34
C ALA A 49 0.20 1.61 -16.13
N GLU A 50 0.33 2.50 -17.12
CA GLU A 50 1.59 2.69 -17.84
C GLU A 50 2.68 3.23 -16.91
N ILE A 51 2.37 4.26 -16.11
CA ILE A 51 3.30 4.82 -15.11
C ILE A 51 3.77 3.74 -14.14
N ILE A 52 2.84 2.97 -13.56
CA ILE A 52 3.16 1.91 -12.60
C ILE A 52 4.09 0.86 -13.22
N ARG A 53 3.87 0.47 -14.47
CA ARG A 53 4.75 -0.48 -15.18
C ARG A 53 6.13 0.10 -15.44
N GLU A 54 6.22 1.37 -15.79
CA GLU A 54 7.49 2.08 -15.97
C GLU A 54 8.27 2.19 -14.66
N LEU A 55 7.64 2.62 -13.57
CA LEU A 55 8.26 2.72 -12.26
C LEU A 55 8.77 1.36 -11.76
N ALA A 56 8.00 0.29 -12.01
CA ALA A 56 8.37 -1.07 -11.63
C ALA A 56 9.56 -1.65 -12.43
N LYS A 57 10.10 -0.97 -13.44
CA LYS A 57 11.34 -1.41 -14.11
C LYS A 57 12.55 -1.41 -13.16
N GLU A 58 12.51 -0.56 -12.14
CA GLU A 58 13.51 -0.48 -11.08
C GLU A 58 12.92 -0.91 -9.72
N PRO A 59 13.75 -1.28 -8.73
CA PRO A 59 13.27 -1.59 -7.38
C PRO A 59 12.51 -0.39 -6.79
N CYS A 60 11.31 -0.62 -6.26
CA CYS A 60 10.51 0.43 -5.65
C CYS A 60 9.38 -0.13 -4.78
N ILE A 61 8.77 0.75 -4.00
CA ILE A 61 7.55 0.50 -3.24
C ILE A 61 6.41 1.32 -3.86
N ILE A 62 5.29 0.69 -4.19
CA ILE A 62 4.11 1.35 -4.77
C ILE A 62 2.90 1.16 -3.86
N VAL A 63 2.30 2.27 -3.41
CA VAL A 63 1.24 2.25 -2.39
C VAL A 63 -0.14 2.48 -3.03
N GLY A 64 -0.85 1.39 -3.36
CA GLY A 64 -2.22 1.38 -3.88
C GLY A 64 -2.30 1.48 -5.40
N ARG A 65 -3.32 2.21 -5.91
CA ARG A 65 -3.55 2.44 -7.36
C ARG A 65 -3.64 1.16 -8.18
N CYS A 66 -4.25 0.12 -7.62
CA CYS A 66 -4.36 -1.20 -8.23
C CYS A 66 -3.01 -1.80 -8.67
N ALA A 67 -1.88 -1.32 -8.12
CA ALA A 67 -0.55 -1.78 -8.52
C ALA A 67 -0.38 -3.30 -8.37
N SER A 68 -1.02 -3.89 -7.36
CA SER A 68 -1.05 -5.34 -7.16
C SER A 68 -1.67 -6.11 -8.33
N ASP A 69 -2.76 -5.60 -8.92
CA ASP A 69 -3.40 -6.24 -10.08
C ASP A 69 -2.69 -5.87 -11.39
N ILE A 70 -2.26 -4.62 -11.54
CA ILE A 70 -1.53 -4.13 -12.73
C ILE A 70 -0.22 -4.90 -12.94
N LEU A 71 0.44 -5.30 -11.85
CA LEU A 71 1.73 -5.99 -11.85
C LEU A 71 1.61 -7.50 -11.55
N LYS A 72 0.40 -8.08 -11.55
CA LYS A 72 0.16 -9.48 -11.13
C LYS A 72 0.93 -10.54 -11.92
N ASP A 73 1.21 -10.28 -13.20
CA ASP A 73 1.90 -11.24 -14.08
C ASP A 73 3.44 -11.13 -13.97
N ARG A 74 3.94 -10.30 -13.05
CA ARG A 74 5.36 -10.02 -12.91
C ARG A 74 5.96 -10.81 -11.75
N LEU A 75 6.97 -11.63 -12.05
CA LEU A 75 7.57 -12.60 -11.11
C LEU A 75 8.30 -11.99 -9.91
N ASN A 76 8.74 -10.73 -10.00
CA ASN A 76 9.55 -10.05 -8.98
C ASN A 76 8.75 -9.02 -8.16
N VAL A 77 7.44 -9.25 -8.00
CA VAL A 77 6.53 -8.33 -7.29
C VAL A 77 5.96 -9.00 -6.05
N LEU A 78 6.15 -8.36 -4.90
CA LEU A 78 5.56 -8.78 -3.64
C LEU A 78 4.39 -7.87 -3.26
N ASN A 79 3.18 -8.42 -3.36
CA ASN A 79 1.93 -7.77 -2.95
C ASN A 79 1.63 -7.97 -1.45
N ILE A 80 1.57 -6.88 -0.70
CA ILE A 80 1.30 -6.85 0.74
C ILE A 80 -0.01 -6.10 1.01
N TYR A 81 -0.84 -6.65 1.91
CA TYR A 81 -2.02 -5.96 2.44
C TYR A 81 -1.82 -5.61 3.91
N VAL A 82 -2.10 -4.36 4.29
CA VAL A 82 -2.02 -3.90 5.68
C VAL A 82 -3.41 -3.53 6.19
N TYR A 83 -3.78 -4.11 7.33
CA TYR A 83 -5.03 -3.78 8.02
C TYR A 83 -4.79 -3.54 9.52
N ALA A 84 -5.85 -3.10 10.19
CA ALA A 84 -5.95 -2.98 11.63
C ALA A 84 -7.42 -3.06 12.04
N GLU A 85 -7.65 -3.32 13.32
CA GLU A 85 -8.96 -3.20 13.95
C GLU A 85 -9.52 -1.80 13.74
N LYS A 86 -10.84 -1.73 13.57
CA LYS A 86 -11.49 -0.48 13.16
C LYS A 86 -11.29 0.63 14.18
N GLU A 87 -11.43 0.33 15.46
CA GLU A 87 -11.26 1.31 16.55
C GLU A 87 -9.84 1.88 16.60
N ASP A 88 -8.81 1.05 16.44
CA ASP A 88 -7.42 1.53 16.41
C ASP A 88 -7.17 2.47 15.24
N ARG A 89 -7.80 2.20 14.09
CA ARG A 89 -7.71 3.07 12.91
C ARG A 89 -8.43 4.40 13.16
N ILE A 90 -9.59 4.38 13.81
CA ILE A 90 -10.34 5.61 14.17
C ILE A 90 -9.52 6.46 15.12
N HIS A 91 -9.04 5.90 16.23
CA HIS A 91 -8.22 6.63 17.20
C HIS A 91 -6.96 7.24 16.58
N ARG A 92 -6.28 6.48 15.71
CA ARG A 92 -5.13 7.00 14.98
C ARG A 92 -5.48 8.18 14.09
N ILE A 93 -6.60 8.13 13.37
CA ILE A 93 -7.05 9.24 12.53
C ILE A 93 -7.48 10.45 13.37
N MET A 94 -8.12 10.24 14.52
CA MET A 94 -8.42 11.32 15.47
C MET A 94 -7.15 12.08 15.87
N GLU A 95 -6.09 11.36 16.22
CA GLU A 95 -4.81 11.96 16.63
C GLU A 95 -4.11 12.67 15.46
N LEU A 96 -4.02 12.03 14.30
CA LEU A 96 -3.29 12.57 13.14
C LEU A 96 -3.95 13.82 12.55
N GLU A 97 -5.27 13.84 12.48
CA GLU A 97 -6.05 14.90 11.83
C GLU A 97 -6.72 15.85 12.84
N SER A 98 -6.52 15.63 14.15
CA SER A 98 -7.15 16.39 15.24
C SER A 98 -8.69 16.43 15.13
N LEU A 99 -9.29 15.27 14.86
CA LEU A 99 -10.73 15.11 14.62
C LEU A 99 -11.48 14.55 15.83
N SER A 100 -12.79 14.78 15.86
CA SER A 100 -13.70 14.06 16.77
C SER A 100 -13.77 12.57 16.38
N TYR A 101 -14.26 11.74 17.31
CA TYR A 101 -14.45 10.31 17.03
C TYR A 101 -15.40 10.08 15.85
N ASP A 102 -16.52 10.81 15.80
CA ASP A 102 -17.53 10.66 14.75
C ASP A 102 -16.98 11.08 13.38
N ASP A 103 -16.26 12.21 13.32
CA ASP A 103 -15.63 12.69 12.07
C ASP A 103 -14.54 11.71 11.58
N ALA A 104 -13.70 11.21 12.49
CA ALA A 104 -12.65 10.24 12.16
C ALA A 104 -13.23 8.91 11.70
N LYS A 105 -14.31 8.45 12.34
CA LYS A 105 -15.05 7.25 11.95
C LYS A 105 -15.66 7.39 10.56
N GLU A 106 -16.35 8.51 10.28
CA GLU A 106 -16.90 8.79 8.96
C GLU A 106 -15.80 8.80 7.90
N MET A 107 -14.67 9.46 8.18
CA MET A 107 -13.52 9.51 7.27
C MET A 107 -12.94 8.11 6.99
N VAL A 108 -12.80 7.26 8.01
CA VAL A 108 -12.33 5.88 7.86
C VAL A 108 -13.28 5.06 6.98
N GLU A 109 -14.57 5.10 7.27
CA GLU A 109 -15.58 4.34 6.52
C GLU A 109 -15.66 4.80 5.07
N LYS A 110 -15.73 6.12 4.85
CA LYS A 110 -15.79 6.72 3.51
C LYS A 110 -14.55 6.38 2.69
N THR A 111 -13.36 6.55 3.25
CA THR A 111 -12.11 6.31 2.53
C THR A 111 -11.94 4.82 2.17
N ASP A 112 -12.32 3.91 3.06
CA ASP A 112 -12.29 2.47 2.76
C ASP A 112 -13.31 2.10 1.67
N ALA A 113 -14.52 2.67 1.70
CA ALA A 113 -15.54 2.47 0.67
C ALA A 113 -15.07 2.97 -0.71
N GLU A 114 -14.53 4.19 -0.78
CA GLU A 114 -13.98 4.77 -2.02
C GLU A 114 -12.83 3.92 -2.60
N ARG A 115 -11.97 3.36 -1.73
CA ARG A 115 -10.89 2.45 -2.18
C ARG A 115 -11.41 1.13 -2.70
N ALA A 116 -12.44 0.57 -2.05
CA ALA A 116 -13.06 -0.67 -2.48
C ALA A 116 -13.75 -0.51 -3.83
N GLU A 117 -14.54 0.56 -4.01
CA GLU A 117 -15.21 0.90 -5.26
C GLU A 117 -14.19 1.12 -6.38
N TYR A 118 -13.18 1.98 -6.16
CA TYR A 118 -12.11 2.22 -7.12
C TYR A 118 -11.41 0.91 -7.55
N TYR A 119 -11.08 0.03 -6.60
CA TYR A 119 -10.43 -1.24 -6.93
C TYR A 119 -11.36 -2.15 -7.75
N HIS A 120 -12.63 -2.23 -7.37
CA HIS A 120 -13.61 -3.05 -8.07
C HIS A 120 -13.85 -2.56 -9.50
N GLU A 121 -14.07 -1.26 -9.70
CA GLU A 121 -14.28 -0.66 -11.02
C GLU A 121 -13.12 -0.93 -11.98
N HIS A 122 -11.88 -0.92 -11.48
CA HIS A 122 -10.69 -1.03 -12.31
C HIS A 122 -10.19 -2.46 -12.51
N THR A 123 -10.54 -3.40 -11.62
CA THR A 123 -10.01 -4.78 -11.64
C THR A 123 -11.08 -5.86 -11.76
N GLY A 124 -12.34 -5.52 -11.48
CA GLY A 124 -13.44 -6.48 -11.32
C GLY A 124 -13.33 -7.37 -10.08
N ARG A 125 -12.33 -7.15 -9.21
CA ARG A 125 -12.05 -7.99 -8.04
C ARG A 125 -12.56 -7.36 -6.74
N THR A 126 -12.58 -8.17 -5.68
CA THR A 126 -12.91 -7.74 -4.33
C THR A 126 -11.67 -7.19 -3.64
N TRP A 127 -11.73 -5.96 -3.16
CA TRP A 127 -10.62 -5.37 -2.42
C TRP A 127 -10.41 -6.05 -1.06
N GLY A 128 -9.18 -6.49 -0.78
CA GLY A 128 -8.89 -7.19 0.48
C GLY A 128 -9.19 -8.69 0.45
N ASP A 129 -9.41 -9.31 -0.71
CA ASP A 129 -9.48 -10.78 -0.81
C ASP A 129 -8.14 -11.40 -0.41
N VAL A 130 -8.18 -12.36 0.51
CA VAL A 130 -6.98 -13.00 1.06
C VAL A 130 -6.14 -13.72 0.01
N ASN A 131 -6.75 -14.09 -1.12
CA ASN A 131 -6.08 -14.81 -2.22
C ASN A 131 -5.29 -13.87 -3.15
N ASP A 132 -5.47 -12.55 -3.03
CA ASP A 132 -4.82 -11.57 -3.91
C ASP A 132 -3.48 -11.02 -3.36
N TYR A 133 -3.06 -11.46 -2.16
CA TYR A 133 -1.87 -10.94 -1.47
C TYR A 133 -0.93 -12.06 -1.02
N HIS A 134 0.37 -11.80 -1.10
CA HIS A 134 1.39 -12.72 -0.60
C HIS A 134 1.54 -12.63 0.92
N MET A 135 1.24 -11.46 1.50
CA MET A 135 1.32 -11.25 2.94
C MET A 135 0.26 -10.27 3.42
N ILE A 136 -0.37 -10.58 4.55
CA ILE A 136 -1.37 -9.75 5.19
C ILE A 136 -0.90 -9.42 6.61
N LEU A 137 -0.84 -8.14 6.94
CA LEU A 137 -0.29 -7.64 8.20
C LEU A 137 -1.37 -6.93 9.02
N ASN A 138 -1.54 -7.39 10.27
CA ASN A 138 -2.39 -6.73 11.27
C ASN A 138 -1.57 -5.78 12.15
N THR A 139 -1.71 -4.47 11.92
CA THR A 139 -0.98 -3.44 12.69
C THR A 139 -1.53 -3.23 14.11
N SER A 140 -2.74 -3.70 14.41
CA SER A 140 -3.27 -3.68 15.78
C SER A 140 -2.56 -4.67 16.69
N GLU A 141 -2.23 -5.85 16.16
CA GLU A 141 -1.54 -6.90 16.92
C GLU A 141 -0.02 -6.77 16.85
N LEU A 142 0.51 -6.49 15.66
CA LEU A 142 1.96 -6.51 15.43
C LEU A 142 2.62 -5.18 15.84
N GLY A 143 1.88 -4.08 15.82
CA GLY A 143 2.42 -2.73 15.86
C GLY A 143 3.04 -2.31 14.51
N ILE A 144 2.92 -1.02 14.19
CA ILE A 144 3.37 -0.45 12.90
C ILE A 144 4.87 -0.66 12.70
N ASP A 145 5.68 -0.32 13.70
CA ASP A 145 7.14 -0.36 13.60
C ASP A 145 7.67 -1.79 13.41
N ASN A 146 6.98 -2.77 13.99
CA ASN A 146 7.37 -4.17 13.89
C ASN A 146 7.05 -4.77 12.51
N CYS A 147 6.04 -4.25 11.80
CA CYS A 147 5.70 -4.73 10.47
C CYS A 147 6.85 -4.58 9.48
N ALA A 148 7.63 -3.49 9.56
CA ALA A 148 8.83 -3.33 8.73
C ALA A 148 9.90 -4.38 9.08
N ASN A 149 10.11 -4.68 10.36
CA ASN A 149 11.07 -5.71 10.79
C ASN A 149 10.67 -7.11 10.28
N ILE A 150 9.39 -7.47 10.37
CA ILE A 150 8.87 -8.74 9.88
C ILE A 150 9.09 -8.86 8.37
N LEU A 151 8.81 -7.79 7.63
CA LEU A 151 9.00 -7.76 6.18
C LEU A 151 10.48 -7.89 5.80
N MET A 152 11.38 -7.19 6.49
CA MET A 152 12.83 -7.33 6.26
C MET A 152 13.31 -8.77 6.49
N GLN A 153 12.90 -9.42 7.58
CA GLN A 153 13.24 -10.83 7.83
C GLN A 153 12.67 -11.76 6.75
N TYR A 154 11.46 -11.48 6.27
CA TYR A 154 10.87 -12.23 5.16
C TYR A 154 11.67 -12.06 3.87
N PHE A 155 12.14 -10.84 3.57
CA PHE A 155 12.95 -10.55 2.38
C PHE A 155 14.31 -11.25 2.42
N GLU A 156 15.00 -11.22 3.56
CA GLU A 156 16.26 -11.94 3.78
C GLU A 156 16.07 -13.46 3.62
N LYS A 157 15.02 -14.02 4.23
CA LYS A 157 14.76 -15.46 4.19
C LYS A 157 14.44 -15.99 2.79
N LEU A 158 13.86 -15.16 1.93
CA LEU A 158 13.56 -15.50 0.53
C LEU A 158 14.65 -15.04 -0.45
N GLU A 159 15.79 -14.58 0.05
CA GLU A 159 16.94 -14.15 -0.76
C GLU A 159 16.57 -13.03 -1.75
N TYR A 160 15.64 -12.15 -1.36
CA TYR A 160 15.33 -10.94 -2.12
C TYR A 160 16.40 -9.86 -1.91
N ILE A 161 17.02 -9.86 -0.73
CA ILE A 161 18.10 -8.96 -0.28
C ILE A 161 19.21 -9.74 0.41
#